data_AF-A0A101I1N8-F1
#
_entry.id   AF-A0A101I1N8-F1
#
_cell.length_a   1.000
_cell.length_b   1.000
_cell.length_c   1.000
_cell.angle_alpha   90.00
_cell.angle_beta   90.00
_cell.angle_gamma   90.00
#
_symmetry.space_group_name_H-M   'P 1'
#
loop_
_entity.id
_entity.type
_entity.pdbx_description
1 polymer ?
#
loop_
_entity_poly.entity_id
_entity_poly.type
_entity_poly.pdbx_seq_one_letter_code
_entity_poly.pdbx_strand_id
1 'polypeptide(L)' 'MIFWIFIFIFILSIIFSIVSIIVKDLLYSVLSLALLSLLTSILFFILNAPDVAITEAAVGGALTTVIYIFGMRRTEREDR' A
#
# COMPACT_ATOMS: atom_id res chain seq x y z
N MET A 1 -1.08 -9.09 -23.53
CA MET A 1 -1.39 -7.73 -23.05
C MET A 1 -1.50 -7.67 -21.53
N ILE A 2 -2.34 -8.51 -20.90
CA ILE A 2 -2.44 -8.65 -19.43
C ILE A 2 -1.07 -8.81 -18.74
N PHE A 3 -0.16 -9.61 -19.32
CA PHE A 3 1.15 -9.88 -18.73
C PHE A 3 2.01 -8.62 -18.56
N TRP A 4 1.99 -7.71 -19.53
CA TRP A 4 2.73 -6.44 -19.46
C TRP A 4 2.15 -5.51 -18.38
N ILE A 5 0.82 -5.49 -18.25
CA ILE A 5 0.11 -4.73 -17.21
C ILE A 5 0.49 -5.27 -15.83
N PHE A 6 0.51 -6.60 -15.68
CA PHE A 6 0.91 -7.25 -14.43
C PHE A 6 2.33 -6.85 -14.02
N ILE A 7 3.31 -6.96 -14.93
CA ILE A 7 4.69 -6.56 -14.67
C ILE A 7 4.78 -5.09 -14.30
N PHE A 8 4.07 -4.22 -15.02
CA PHE A 8 4.08 -2.79 -14.75
C PHE A 8 3.58 -2.46 -13.34
N ILE A 9 2.44 -3.03 -12.94
CA ILE A 9 1.86 -2.84 -11.60
C ILE A 9 2.79 -3.42 -10.53
N PHE A 10 3.40 -4.58 -10.79
CA PHE A 10 4.34 -5.19 -9.88
C PHE A 10 5.57 -4.32 -9.65
N ILE A 11 6.18 -3.77 -10.71
CA ILE A 11 7.29 -2.82 -10.59
C ILE A 11 6.86 -1.57 -9.82
N LEU A 12 5.67 -1.05 -10.10
CA LEU A 12 5.14 0.11 -9.40
C LEU A 12 4.96 -0.17 -7.89
N SER A 13 4.51 -1.37 -7.52
CA SER A 13 4.40 -1.79 -6.12
C SER A 13 5.76 -1.81 -5.42
N ILE A 14 6.83 -2.29 -6.08
CA ILE A 14 8.19 -2.27 -5.54
C ILE A 14 8.65 -0.82 -5.30
N ILE A 15 8.37 0.09 -6.23
CA ILE A 15 8.71 1.51 -6.08
C ILE A 15 8.04 2.10 -4.84
N PHE A 16 6.73 1.89 -4.65
CA PHE A 16 6.02 2.37 -3.45
C PHE A 16 6.54 1.73 -2.16
N SER A 17 6.95 0.46 -2.19
CA SER A 17 7.58 -0.21 -1.05
C SER A 17 8.94 0.39 -0.69
N ILE A 18 9.72 0.84 -1.68
CA ILE A 18 11.00 1.51 -1.42
C ILE A 18 10.75 2.92 -0.89
N VAL A 19 9.80 3.65 -1.49
CA VAL A 19 9.43 5.00 -1.08
C VAL A 19 8.92 5.02 0.37
N SER A 20 8.12 4.04 0.79
CA SER A 20 7.63 3.98 2.18
C SER A 20 8.75 3.87 3.22
N ILE A 21 9.91 3.31 2.86
CA ILE A 21 11.07 3.15 3.75
C ILE A 21 11.93 4.42 3.76
N ILE A 22 12.09 5.10 2.62
CA ILE A 22 12.99 6.26 2.48
C ILE A 22 12.38 7.54 3.07
N VAL A 23 11.05 7.65 3.04
CA VAL A 23 10.34 8.84 3.46
C VAL A 23 10.36 8.99 4.99
N LYS A 24 10.89 10.12 5.47
CA LYS A 24 11.04 10.43 6.90
C LYS A 24 9.74 10.85 7.60
N ASP A 25 8.83 11.45 6.84
CA ASP A 25 7.53 11.85 7.37
C ASP A 25 6.59 10.64 7.38
N LEU A 26 6.16 10.26 8.59
CA LEU A 26 5.37 9.05 8.80
C LEU A 26 4.02 9.10 8.05
N LEU A 27 3.43 10.28 7.79
CA LEU A 27 2.20 10.37 7.00
C LEU A 27 2.42 9.94 5.55
N TYR A 28 3.49 10.42 4.92
CA TYR A 28 3.81 10.07 3.54
C TYR A 28 4.29 8.62 3.41
N SER A 29 4.96 8.09 4.44
CA SER A 29 5.29 6.66 4.52
C SER A 29 4.03 5.79 4.56
N VAL A 30 3.07 6.13 5.42
CA VAL A 30 1.78 5.42 5.55
C VAL A 30 0.95 5.53 4.27
N LEU A 31 0.91 6.70 3.63
CA LEU A 31 0.23 6.86 2.33
C LEU A 31 0.88 6.01 1.23
N SER A 32 2.21 5.88 1.24
CA SER A 32 2.93 5.01 0.30
C SER A 32 2.60 3.53 0.52
N LEU A 33 2.45 3.10 1.78
CA LEU A 33 1.96 1.76 2.13
C LEU A 33 0.50 1.51 1.73
N ALA A 34 -0.36 2.53 1.84
CA ALA A 34 -1.75 2.44 1.39
C ALA A 34 -1.83 2.25 -0.14
N LEU A 35 -1.01 2.99 -0.89
CA LEU A 35 -0.89 2.85 -2.34
C LEU A 35 -0.31 1.49 -2.75
N LEU A 36 0.72 1.01 -2.03
CA LEU A 36 1.22 -0.36 -2.19
C LEU A 36 0.09 -1.38 -2.05
N SER A 37 -0.72 -1.28 -1.00
CA SER A 37 -1.82 -2.22 -0.70
C SER A 37 -2.96 -2.15 -1.73
N LEU A 38 -3.21 -0.97 -2.33
CA LEU A 38 -4.15 -0.85 -3.45
C LEU A 38 -3.62 -1.53 -4.71
N LEU A 39 -2.33 -1.39 -5.00
CA LEU A 39 -1.70 -2.05 -6.15
C LEU A 39 -1.67 -3.58 -5.98
N THR A 40 -1.41 -4.09 -4.77
CA THR A 40 -1.47 -5.53 -4.49
C THR A 40 -2.88 -6.10 -4.63
N SER A 41 -3.92 -5.37 -4.20
CA SER A 41 -5.32 -5.74 -4.43
C SER A 41 -5.64 -5.88 -5.92
N ILE A 42 -5.16 -4.96 -6.77
CA ILE A 42 -5.31 -5.05 -8.23
C ILE A 42 -4.57 -6.28 -8.79
N LEU A 43 -3.37 -6.60 -8.28
CA LEU A 43 -2.64 -7.80 -8.68
C LEU A 43 -3.42 -9.08 -8.32
N PHE A 44 -4.02 -9.16 -7.12
CA PHE A 44 -4.86 -10.29 -6.73
C PHE A 44 -6.09 -10.46 -7.63
N PHE A 45 -6.70 -9.35 -8.03
CA PHE A 45 -7.80 -9.38 -8.99
C PHE A 45 -7.37 -9.96 -10.35
N ILE A 46 -6.22 -9.54 -10.87
CA ILE A 46 -5.65 -10.07 -12.13
C ILE A 46 -5.30 -11.56 -12.01
N LEU A 47 -4.90 -12.01 -10.81
CA LEU A 47 -4.58 -13.41 -10.52
C LEU A 47 -5.82 -14.30 -10.31
N ASN A 48 -7.03 -13.80 -10.58
CA ASN A 48 -8.30 -14.51 -10.34
C ASN A 48 -8.55 -14.87 -8.86
N ALA A 49 -8.04 -14.06 -7.94
CA ALA A 49 -8.32 -14.18 -6.50
C ALA A 49 -9.18 -13.00 -6.02
N PRO A 50 -10.47 -12.93 -6.40
CA PRO A 50 -11.33 -11.77 -6.11
C PRO A 50 -11.64 -11.61 -4.62
N ASP A 51 -11.80 -12.71 -3.89
CA ASP A 51 -12.10 -12.67 -2.45
C ASP A 51 -10.93 -12.03 -1.68
N VAL A 52 -9.70 -12.45 -2.01
CA VAL A 52 -8.47 -11.88 -1.44
C VAL A 52 -8.31 -10.41 -1.84
N ALA A 53 -8.60 -10.06 -3.10
CA ALA A 53 -8.50 -8.68 -3.58
C ALA A 53 -9.40 -7.71 -2.79
N ILE A 54 -10.64 -8.11 -2.51
CA ILE A 54 -11.58 -7.29 -1.72
C ILE A 54 -11.09 -7.16 -0.28
N THR A 55 -10.62 -8.26 0.32
CA THR A 55 -10.09 -8.22 1.70
C THR A 55 -8.84 -7.35 1.81
N GLU A 56 -7.95 -7.41 0.83
CA GLU A 56 -6.73 -6.60 0.81
C GLU A 56 -7.03 -5.11 0.65
N ALA A 57 -7.97 -4.75 -0.23
CA ALA A 57 -8.39 -3.35 -0.38
C ALA A 57 -9.01 -2.80 0.91
N ALA A 58 -9.84 -3.60 1.58
CA ALA A 58 -10.49 -3.20 2.83
C ALA A 58 -9.49 -3.11 4.00
N VAL A 59 -8.67 -4.14 4.20
CA VAL A 59 -7.76 -4.24 5.34
C VAL A 59 -6.48 -3.45 5.09
N GLY A 60 -5.75 -3.77 4.02
CA GLY A 60 -4.45 -3.17 3.70
C GLY A 60 -4.54 -1.75 3.15
N GLY A 61 -5.59 -1.42 2.39
CA GLY A 61 -5.78 -0.06 1.86
C GLY A 61 -6.39 0.91 2.88
N ALA A 62 -7.50 0.54 3.51
CA ALA A 62 -8.27 1.44 4.37
C ALA A 62 -7.98 1.26 5.87
N LEU A 63 -8.10 0.05 6.39
CA LEU A 63 -8.13 -0.20 7.84
C LEU A 63 -6.75 0.03 8.50
N THR A 64 -5.68 -0.52 7.91
CA THR A 64 -4.29 -0.27 8.34
C THR A 64 -3.94 1.22 8.29
N THR A 65 -4.29 1.92 7.20
CA THR A 65 -4.05 3.36 7.03
C THR A 65 -4.72 4.17 8.13
N VAL A 66 -5.99 3.87 8.45
CA VAL A 66 -6.71 4.53 9.56
C VAL A 66 -6.03 4.26 10.90
N ILE A 67 -5.64 3.01 11.17
CA ILE A 67 -4.94 2.65 12.42
C ILE A 67 -3.62 3.40 12.53
N TYR A 68 -2.80 3.43 11.47
CA TYR A 68 -1.53 4.16 11.47
C TYR A 68 -1.73 5.66 11.67
N ILE A 69 -2.67 6.27 10.97
CA ILE A 69 -3.00 7.70 11.14
C ILE A 69 -3.44 7.99 12.58
N PHE A 70 -4.28 7.13 13.16
CA PHE A 70 -4.74 7.31 14.53
C PHE A 70 -3.60 7.14 15.56
N GLY A 71 -2.74 6.14 15.37
CA GLY A 71 -1.53 5.93 16.18
C GLY A 71 -0.60 7.14 16.14
N MET A 72 -0.36 7.69 14.94
CA MET A 72 0.45 8.89 14.73
C MET A 72 -0.09 10.15 15.44
N ARG A 73 -1.38 10.21 15.80
CA ARG A 73 -1.89 11.35 16.58
C ARG A 73 -1.34 11.38 18.01
N ARG A 74 -0.80 10.25 18.48
CA ARG A 74 -0.30 10.08 19.86
C ARG A 74 1.21 9.92 19.94
N THR A 75 1.92 10.02 18.81
CA THR A 75 3.39 9.91 18.68
C THR A 75 3.95 11.07 17.86
N GLU A 76 5.28 11.26 17.86
CA GLU A 76 5.93 12.22 16.96
C GLU A 76 5.77 11.76 15.49
N ARG A 77 5.68 12.72 14.56
CA ARG A 77 5.37 12.50 13.13
C ARG A 77 6.58 12.41 12.21
N GLU A 78 7.77 12.75 12.72
CA GLU A 78 9.03 12.64 12.00
C GLU A 78 9.96 11.70 12.77
N ASP A 79 10.60 10.81 12.03
CA ASP A 79 11.71 10.01 12.54
C ASP A 79 12.93 10.94 12.69
N ARG A 80 13.39 11.18 13.92
CA ARG A 80 14.55 12.03 14.21
C ARG A 80 15.86 11.34 13.88
#